data_AF-A0A931MT50-F1
#
_entry.id   AF-A0A931MT50-F1
#
_cell.length_a   1.000
_cell.length_b   1.000
_cell.length_c   1.000
_cell.angle_alpha   90.00
_cell.angle_beta   90.00
_cell.angle_gamma   90.00
#
_symmetry.space_group_name_H-M   'P 1'
#
loop_
_entity.id
_entity.type
_entity.pdbx_description
1 polymer ?
#
loop_
_entity_poly.entity_id
_entity_poly.type
_entity_poly.pdbx_seq_one_letter_code
_entity_poly.pdbx_strand_id
1 'polypeptide(L)'
;MSEGSIRDAQLRRELGVPPSFDLLGHLRDLARVALPAFLIAAVGAALVFVVRDSGPGVYESRVVAEIRSTSPMYGGDANLGQLTAPYVALSSDSEVVALIGEAMGEGWDAATVEGHIEVSPGPSPTLLIVNATADSQAEADELTGIVVTSLDRVQSGRNRAAVDASVAGLDTTIADRRAELASLDPESPAYAALQGEIDARIDEQRQLRASFGSTQLQLLASPNSSGEKVSPKPAAEAMVAFLALFLAAAEALVALSGRRGTTNSPEWARRLSRRYRTALQIEHTDALGLPLDTTVMVNQRASLSESILILAGAGVQSDPRSFTGAAADRITRAALTDRWWQSVPTDELALAVVVVAAAESERAAVEDAVRALAEIEVPTRLVLLAAGPRGSLFGALGSLRAPGSLRSSGARRATDTSVAPTPVPTPTPTPVPTPTPAEPAARNVPASPVAPAAPGWAESRPPSTPASVEQVWRTSRPPETWRAPAPYGQQIPMPYPGQGNGHPTQQDRAELGAQIVHDDPRGPGTPPDSWGR
;
A
#
# COMPACT_ATOMS: atom_id res chain seq x y z
N MET A 1 45.64 15.81 -8.44
CA MET A 1 44.69 14.72 -8.77
C MET A 1 44.06 15.03 -10.13
N SER A 2 44.94 15.16 -11.12
CA SER A 2 44.78 15.88 -12.37
C SER A 2 44.84 14.91 -13.55
N GLU A 3 44.32 15.33 -14.71
CA GLU A 3 44.18 14.57 -15.98
C GLU A 3 43.21 13.38 -15.99
N GLY A 4 43.13 12.58 -14.92
CA GLY A 4 42.25 11.41 -14.88
C GLY A 4 40.76 11.77 -14.99
N SER A 5 40.30 12.79 -14.27
CA SER A 5 38.87 13.16 -14.20
C SER A 5 38.32 13.76 -15.50
N ILE A 6 39.13 14.48 -16.27
CA ILE A 6 38.69 15.12 -17.52
C ILE A 6 38.67 14.10 -18.66
N ARG A 7 39.70 13.23 -18.73
CA ARG A 7 39.70 12.09 -19.67
C ARG A 7 38.56 11.12 -19.37
N ASP A 8 38.28 10.84 -18.10
CA ASP A 8 37.21 9.94 -17.68
C ASP A 8 35.82 10.51 -18.01
N ALA A 9 35.61 11.83 -17.88
CA ALA A 9 34.35 12.47 -18.29
C ALA A 9 34.14 12.48 -19.82
N GLN A 10 35.21 12.60 -20.62
CA GLN A 10 35.15 12.48 -22.08
C GLN A 10 34.96 11.02 -22.54
N LEU A 11 35.73 10.08 -21.97
CA LEU A 11 35.60 8.64 -22.21
C LEU A 11 34.19 8.13 -21.87
N ARG A 12 33.58 8.58 -20.76
CA ARG A 12 32.20 8.21 -20.39
C ARG A 12 31.15 8.73 -21.37
N ARG A 13 31.41 9.88 -22.00
CA ARG A 13 30.55 10.46 -23.05
C ARG A 13 30.65 9.67 -24.35
N GLU A 14 31.85 9.20 -24.69
CA GLU A 14 32.10 8.33 -25.85
C GLU A 14 31.58 6.91 -25.62
N LEU A 15 31.56 6.44 -24.37
CA LEU A 15 31.03 5.13 -23.95
C LEU A 15 29.51 5.11 -23.68
N GLY A 16 28.79 6.21 -23.93
CA GLY A 16 27.33 6.28 -23.76
C GLY A 16 26.84 6.16 -22.32
N VAL A 17 27.69 6.41 -21.32
CA VAL A 17 27.33 6.30 -19.91
C VAL A 17 26.48 7.53 -19.51
N PRO A 18 25.25 7.35 -19.00
CA PRO A 18 24.39 8.46 -18.61
C PRO A 18 25.02 9.28 -17.47
N PRO A 19 24.69 10.58 -17.35
CA PRO A 19 25.24 11.42 -16.28
C PRO A 19 24.94 10.80 -14.92
N SER A 20 25.97 10.59 -14.10
CA SER A 20 25.81 10.13 -12.73
C SER A 20 25.04 11.20 -11.93
N PHE A 21 23.85 10.86 -11.48
CA PHE A 21 23.10 11.69 -10.53
C PHE A 21 23.90 11.80 -9.23
N ASP A 22 24.28 13.02 -8.87
CA ASP A 22 24.92 13.29 -7.59
C ASP A 22 23.89 13.24 -6.46
N LEU A 23 23.61 12.02 -5.98
CA LEU A 23 22.68 11.76 -4.89
C LEU A 23 23.11 12.46 -3.59
N LEU A 24 24.42 12.60 -3.37
CA LEU A 24 25.00 13.23 -2.18
C LEU A 24 24.79 14.75 -2.20
N GLY A 25 25.01 15.38 -3.35
CA GLY A 25 24.71 16.79 -3.57
C GLY A 25 23.22 17.09 -3.37
N HIS A 26 22.35 16.28 -3.98
CA HIS A 26 20.90 16.45 -3.86
C HIS A 26 20.41 16.25 -2.41
N LEU A 27 20.94 15.26 -1.69
CA LEU A 27 20.60 15.02 -0.28
C LEU A 27 21.03 16.18 0.64
N ARG A 28 22.18 16.80 0.36
CA ARG A 28 22.65 17.97 1.10
C ARG A 28 21.76 19.20 0.88
N ASP A 29 21.28 19.39 -0.35
CA ASP A 29 20.37 20.48 -0.67
C ASP A 29 18.97 20.25 -0.06
N LEU A 30 18.48 19.00 -0.07
CA LEU A 30 17.27 18.62 0.66
C LEU A 30 17.40 18.86 2.18
N ALA A 31 18.55 18.53 2.78
CA ALA A 31 18.78 18.71 4.21
C ALA A 31 18.68 20.18 4.66
N ARG A 32 19.08 21.13 3.82
CA ARG A 32 18.95 22.58 4.11
C ARG A 32 17.51 23.05 4.13
N VAL A 33 16.66 22.38 3.36
CA VAL A 33 15.27 22.74 3.10
C VAL A 33 14.30 21.89 3.94
N ALA A 34 14.81 20.87 4.63
CA ALA A 34 14.01 19.92 5.40
C ALA A 34 13.14 20.60 6.47
N LEU A 35 13.67 21.56 7.23
CA LEU A 35 12.90 22.22 8.28
C LEU A 35 11.69 23.04 7.74
N PRO A 36 11.84 23.95 6.76
CA PRO A 36 10.68 24.64 6.20
C PRO A 36 9.73 23.70 5.47
N ALA A 37 10.22 22.68 4.76
CA ALA A 37 9.37 21.67 4.14
C ALA A 37 8.55 20.88 5.18
N PHE A 38 9.17 20.53 6.31
CA PHE A 38 8.52 19.86 7.44
C PHE A 38 7.39 20.71 8.01
N LEU A 39 7.59 22.01 8.21
CA LEU A 39 6.56 22.91 8.74
C LEU A 39 5.36 23.01 7.80
N ILE A 40 5.61 23.14 6.49
CA ILE A 40 4.54 23.15 5.47
C ILE A 40 3.77 21.83 5.50
N ALA A 41 4.49 20.71 5.55
CA ALA A 41 3.90 19.38 5.62
C ALA A 41 3.05 19.18 6.88
N ALA A 42 3.55 19.62 8.04
CA ALA A 42 2.86 19.51 9.32
C ALA A 42 1.54 20.31 9.33
N VAL A 43 1.54 21.53 8.80
CA VAL A 43 0.33 22.35 8.69
C VAL A 43 -0.69 21.71 7.74
N GLY A 44 -0.25 21.22 6.59
CA GLY A 44 -1.14 20.53 5.65
C GLY A 44 -1.71 19.23 6.21
N ALA A 45 -0.91 18.45 6.94
CA ALA A 45 -1.36 17.24 7.61
C ALA A 45 -2.37 17.54 8.73
N ALA A 46 -2.14 18.57 9.53
CA ALA A 46 -3.09 19.02 10.55
C ALA A 46 -4.42 19.47 9.93
N LEU A 47 -4.38 20.16 8.79
CA LEU A 47 -5.58 20.54 8.05
C LEU A 47 -6.35 19.30 7.56
N VAL A 48 -5.66 18.34 6.95
CA VAL A 48 -6.27 17.07 6.50
C VAL A 48 -6.89 16.31 7.67
N PHE A 49 -6.19 16.24 8.80
CA PHE A 49 -6.71 15.60 10.01
C PHE A 49 -8.03 16.24 10.45
N VAL A 50 -8.08 17.57 10.62
CA VAL A 50 -9.28 18.28 11.08
C VAL A 50 -10.44 18.11 10.10
N VAL A 51 -10.18 18.23 8.80
CA VAL A 51 -11.22 18.07 7.76
C VAL A 51 -11.77 16.65 7.73
N ARG A 52 -10.92 15.63 7.91
CA ARG A 52 -11.35 14.23 7.89
C ARG A 52 -12.05 13.81 9.17
N ASP A 53 -11.56 14.27 10.32
CA ASP A 53 -12.15 13.95 11.62
C ASP A 53 -13.58 14.51 11.76
N SER A 54 -13.79 15.73 11.25
CA SER A 54 -15.09 16.43 11.26
C SER A 54 -16.07 16.00 10.16
N GLY A 55 -15.63 15.19 9.19
CA GLY A 55 -16.47 14.73 8.08
C GLY A 55 -17.43 13.59 8.44
N PRO A 56 -18.39 13.27 7.54
CA PRO A 56 -19.22 12.08 7.66
C PRO A 56 -18.33 10.84 7.71
N GLY A 57 -18.65 9.93 8.64
CA GLY A 57 -17.89 8.72 8.87
C GLY A 57 -18.68 7.50 8.45
N VAL A 58 -17.97 6.48 7.97
CA VAL A 58 -18.50 5.14 7.74
C VAL A 58 -18.15 4.28 8.94
N TYR A 59 -19.16 3.66 9.51
CA TYR A 59 -19.10 2.76 10.65
C TYR A 59 -19.28 1.33 10.15
N GLU A 60 -18.72 0.37 10.87
CA GLU A 60 -18.78 -1.07 10.55
C GLU A 60 -19.40 -1.81 11.73
N SER A 61 -20.28 -2.75 11.43
CA SER A 61 -20.85 -3.70 12.38
C SER A 61 -20.62 -5.11 11.86
N ARG A 62 -20.14 -5.97 12.76
CA ARG A 62 -19.86 -7.36 12.46
C ARG A 62 -20.64 -8.27 13.38
N VAL A 63 -21.37 -9.22 12.79
CA VAL A 63 -22.11 -10.27 13.48
C VAL A 63 -21.56 -11.63 13.07
N VAL A 64 -21.44 -12.51 14.06
CA VAL A 64 -21.16 -13.94 13.82
C VAL A 64 -22.42 -14.72 14.14
N ALA A 65 -22.92 -15.43 13.14
CA ALA A 65 -24.14 -16.19 13.23
C ALA A 65 -23.87 -17.68 12.98
N GLU A 66 -24.58 -18.57 13.68
CA GLU A 66 -24.40 -20.02 13.58
C GLU A 66 -25.56 -20.67 12.86
N ILE A 67 -25.22 -21.57 11.96
CA ILE A 67 -26.15 -22.46 11.30
C ILE A 67 -26.34 -23.67 12.21
N ARG A 68 -27.47 -23.74 12.91
CA ARG A 68 -27.83 -24.88 13.74
C ARG A 68 -28.63 -25.88 12.94
N SER A 69 -28.18 -27.13 12.94
CA SER A 69 -28.94 -28.25 12.41
C SER A 69 -29.44 -29.15 13.53
N THR A 70 -30.74 -29.48 13.51
CA THR A 70 -31.36 -30.39 14.49
C THR A 70 -31.24 -31.87 14.10
N SER A 71 -30.73 -32.16 12.90
CA SER A 71 -30.41 -33.52 12.46
C SER A 71 -28.98 -33.89 12.88
N PRO A 72 -28.73 -35.07 13.49
CA PRO A 72 -27.38 -35.51 13.81
C PRO A 72 -26.55 -35.63 12.52
N MET A 73 -25.66 -34.67 12.31
CA MET A 73 -24.78 -34.67 11.14
C MET A 73 -23.72 -35.75 11.33
N TYR A 74 -23.86 -36.85 10.60
CA TYR A 74 -22.81 -37.87 10.52
C TYR A 74 -21.63 -37.27 9.76
N GLY A 75 -20.54 -37.04 10.49
CA GLY A 75 -19.38 -36.28 10.07
C GLY A 75 -18.72 -36.81 8.81
N GLY A 76 -18.81 -36.01 7.75
CA GLY A 76 -17.87 -36.00 6.64
C GLY A 76 -17.58 -34.55 6.29
N ASP A 77 -16.30 -34.17 6.22
CA ASP A 77 -15.84 -32.79 5.99
C ASP A 77 -16.45 -32.14 4.73
N ALA A 78 -16.87 -32.95 3.75
CA ALA A 78 -17.52 -32.49 2.52
C ALA A 78 -18.95 -31.94 2.71
N ASN A 79 -19.68 -32.36 3.75
CA ASN A 79 -21.04 -31.88 4.01
C ASN A 79 -21.06 -30.57 4.82
N LEU A 80 -20.00 -30.30 5.57
CA LEU A 80 -19.94 -29.13 6.46
C LEU A 80 -19.75 -27.82 5.68
N GLY A 81 -18.93 -27.82 4.62
CA GLY A 81 -18.76 -26.64 3.74
C GLY A 81 -19.98 -26.31 2.87
N GLN A 82 -20.95 -27.23 2.74
CA GLN A 82 -22.18 -27.00 1.98
C GLN A 82 -23.23 -26.20 2.75
N LEU A 83 -23.05 -25.99 4.06
CA LEU A 83 -24.05 -25.33 4.90
C LEU A 83 -24.07 -23.81 4.73
N THR A 84 -22.90 -23.18 4.56
CA THR A 84 -22.78 -21.72 4.43
C THR A 84 -23.00 -21.25 2.99
N ALA A 85 -22.70 -22.09 1.99
CA ALA A 85 -22.78 -21.73 0.58
C ALA A 85 -24.15 -21.19 0.14
N PRO A 86 -25.30 -21.75 0.55
CA PRO A 86 -26.62 -21.20 0.22
C PRO A 86 -26.82 -19.78 0.77
N TYR A 87 -26.38 -19.51 2.00
CA TYR A 87 -26.52 -18.19 2.62
C TYR A 87 -25.62 -17.14 1.96
N VAL A 88 -24.40 -17.51 1.60
CA VAL A 88 -23.49 -16.64 0.85
C VAL A 88 -24.09 -16.34 -0.53
N ALA A 89 -24.62 -17.33 -1.23
CA ALA A 89 -25.27 -17.10 -2.52
C ALA A 89 -26.52 -16.21 -2.41
N LEU A 90 -27.32 -16.38 -1.35
CA LEU A 90 -28.49 -15.55 -1.08
C LEU A 90 -28.14 -14.09 -0.78
N SER A 91 -26.97 -13.81 -0.20
CA SER A 91 -26.55 -12.43 0.11
C SER A 91 -26.34 -11.57 -1.14
N SER A 92 -26.06 -12.20 -2.28
CA SER A 92 -25.90 -11.55 -3.59
C SER A 92 -27.15 -11.65 -4.48
N ASP A 93 -28.23 -12.26 -3.99
CA ASP A 93 -29.46 -12.45 -4.77
C ASP A 93 -30.27 -11.14 -4.79
N SER A 94 -30.59 -10.63 -5.97
CA SER A 94 -31.29 -9.35 -6.15
C SER A 94 -32.63 -9.27 -5.42
N GLU A 95 -33.35 -10.40 -5.27
CA GLU A 95 -34.63 -10.43 -4.54
C GLU A 95 -34.41 -10.27 -3.03
N VAL A 96 -33.35 -10.89 -2.51
CA VAL A 96 -33.00 -10.82 -1.08
C VAL A 96 -32.47 -9.45 -0.73
N VAL A 97 -31.61 -8.88 -1.58
CA VAL A 97 -31.05 -7.54 -1.43
C VAL A 97 -32.17 -6.48 -1.47
N ALA A 98 -33.14 -6.63 -2.36
CA ALA A 98 -34.32 -5.75 -2.39
C ALA A 98 -35.17 -5.85 -1.11
N LEU A 99 -35.35 -7.06 -0.58
CA LEU A 99 -36.09 -7.29 0.67
C LEU A 99 -35.36 -6.69 1.88
N ILE A 100 -34.03 -6.73 1.90
CA ILE A 100 -33.20 -6.06 2.93
C ILE A 100 -33.37 -4.54 2.83
N GLY A 101 -33.32 -3.97 1.62
CA GLY A 101 -33.52 -2.54 1.40
C GLY A 101 -34.91 -2.06 1.81
N GLU A 102 -35.96 -2.82 1.47
CA GLU A 102 -37.34 -2.54 1.91
C GLU A 102 -37.48 -2.56 3.43
N ALA A 103 -36.76 -3.46 4.11
CA ALA A 103 -36.77 -3.55 5.57
C ALA A 103 -36.01 -2.39 6.26
N MET A 104 -34.95 -1.87 5.65
CA MET A 104 -34.21 -0.69 6.14
C MET A 104 -34.97 0.62 5.90
N GLY A 105 -35.71 0.73 4.78
CA GLY A 105 -36.57 1.86 4.47
C GLY A 105 -35.92 2.92 3.55
N GLU A 106 -36.22 4.19 3.80
CA GLU A 106 -35.85 5.29 2.91
C GLU A 106 -34.32 5.44 2.79
N GLY A 107 -33.81 5.50 1.55
CA GLY A 107 -32.37 5.63 1.27
C GLY A 107 -31.63 4.30 1.05
N TRP A 108 -32.27 3.16 1.33
CA TRP A 108 -31.67 1.82 1.16
C TRP A 108 -32.24 1.09 -0.07
N ASP A 109 -31.80 1.51 -1.26
CA ASP A 109 -32.08 0.76 -2.49
C ASP A 109 -31.16 -0.46 -2.65
N ALA A 110 -31.46 -1.34 -3.62
CA ALA A 110 -30.70 -2.58 -3.79
C ALA A 110 -29.20 -2.33 -4.05
N ALA A 111 -28.86 -1.28 -4.79
CA ALA A 111 -27.46 -0.92 -5.08
C ALA A 111 -26.73 -0.42 -3.84
N THR A 112 -27.43 0.35 -2.99
CA THR A 112 -26.90 0.84 -1.71
C THR A 112 -26.67 -0.33 -0.76
N VAL A 113 -27.63 -1.24 -0.62
CA VAL A 113 -27.48 -2.43 0.22
C VAL A 113 -26.28 -3.27 -0.24
N GLU A 114 -26.17 -3.58 -1.53
CA GLU A 114 -25.08 -4.40 -2.08
C GLU A 114 -23.68 -3.81 -1.80
N GLY A 115 -23.56 -2.48 -1.83
CA GLY A 115 -22.30 -1.79 -1.51
C GLY A 115 -21.93 -1.75 -0.02
N HIS A 116 -22.87 -2.06 0.86
CA HIS A 116 -22.72 -1.91 2.31
C HIS A 116 -22.80 -3.23 3.08
N ILE A 117 -23.02 -4.37 2.42
CA ILE A 117 -23.04 -5.69 3.06
C ILE A 117 -21.98 -6.62 2.50
N GLU A 118 -21.37 -7.42 3.37
CA GLU A 118 -20.50 -8.52 2.99
C GLU A 118 -20.83 -9.73 3.84
N VAL A 119 -21.09 -10.87 3.21
CA VAL A 119 -21.39 -12.13 3.88
C VAL A 119 -20.34 -13.16 3.49
N SER A 120 -19.63 -13.71 4.48
CA SER A 120 -18.54 -14.65 4.25
C SER A 120 -18.59 -15.86 5.20
N PRO A 121 -18.03 -17.01 4.79
CA PRO A 121 -17.88 -18.16 5.68
C PRO A 121 -16.97 -17.85 6.87
N GLY A 122 -17.37 -18.30 8.05
CA GLY A 122 -16.58 -18.21 9.27
C GLY A 122 -15.43 -19.23 9.34
N PRO A 123 -14.59 -19.15 10.39
CA PRO A 123 -13.50 -20.11 10.62
C PRO A 123 -13.99 -21.53 10.93
N SER A 124 -15.26 -21.68 11.31
CA SER A 124 -15.95 -22.96 11.40
C SER A 124 -16.99 -23.06 10.28
N PRO A 125 -17.22 -24.25 9.69
CA PRO A 125 -18.21 -24.46 8.63
C PRO A 125 -19.66 -24.16 9.04
N THR A 126 -19.94 -24.07 10.35
CA THR A 126 -21.26 -23.69 10.88
C THR A 126 -21.40 -22.19 11.12
N LEU A 127 -20.33 -21.42 10.98
CA LEU A 127 -20.34 -19.98 11.25
C LEU A 127 -20.43 -19.18 9.96
N LEU A 128 -21.24 -18.13 10.01
CA LEU A 128 -21.37 -17.11 8.98
C LEU A 128 -20.94 -15.77 9.59
N ILE A 129 -20.10 -15.04 8.88
CA ILE A 129 -19.73 -13.67 9.25
C ILE A 129 -20.53 -12.74 8.35
N VAL A 130 -21.31 -11.86 8.97
CA VAL A 130 -22.01 -10.78 8.29
C VAL A 130 -21.35 -9.48 8.70
N ASN A 131 -20.93 -8.70 7.72
CA ASN A 131 -20.36 -7.39 7.88
C ASN A 131 -21.28 -6.37 7.20
N ALA A 132 -21.53 -5.26 7.89
CA ALA A 132 -22.35 -4.18 7.36
C ALA A 132 -21.69 -2.83 7.64
N THR A 133 -21.76 -1.91 6.67
CA THR A 133 -21.30 -0.54 6.84
C THR A 133 -22.45 0.46 6.71
N ALA A 134 -22.39 1.57 7.43
CA ALA A 134 -23.39 2.65 7.35
C ALA A 134 -22.83 3.99 7.84
N ASP A 135 -23.61 5.06 7.70
CA ASP A 135 -23.24 6.42 8.13
C ASP A 135 -23.28 6.60 9.66
N SER A 136 -23.87 5.64 10.38
CA SER A 136 -23.90 5.61 11.84
C SER A 136 -23.74 4.18 12.38
N GLN A 137 -23.23 4.05 13.60
CA GLN A 137 -23.10 2.73 14.24
C GLN A 137 -24.45 2.05 14.44
N ALA A 138 -25.48 2.81 14.85
CA ALA A 138 -26.82 2.25 15.07
C ALA A 138 -27.42 1.67 13.80
N GLU A 139 -27.23 2.36 12.67
CA GLU A 139 -27.71 1.91 11.36
C GLU A 139 -26.93 0.70 10.83
N ALA A 140 -25.61 0.64 11.06
CA ALA A 140 -24.81 -0.55 10.73
C ALA A 140 -25.26 -1.77 11.55
N ASP A 141 -25.52 -1.58 12.85
CA ASP A 141 -26.00 -2.63 13.75
C ASP A 141 -27.39 -3.14 13.30
N GLU A 142 -28.30 -2.22 12.94
CA GLU A 142 -29.63 -2.52 12.40
C GLU A 142 -29.56 -3.30 11.08
N LEU A 143 -28.77 -2.83 10.12
CA LEU A 143 -28.55 -3.48 8.83
C LEU A 143 -28.03 -4.91 9.01
N THR A 144 -27.06 -5.11 9.88
CA THR A 144 -26.50 -6.46 10.13
C THR A 144 -27.58 -7.42 10.64
N GLY A 145 -28.43 -6.96 11.56
CA GLY A 145 -29.54 -7.74 12.10
C GLY A 145 -30.60 -8.08 11.06
N ILE A 146 -30.93 -7.12 10.19
CA ILE A 146 -31.88 -7.30 9.09
C ILE A 146 -31.35 -8.29 8.06
N VAL A 147 -30.06 -8.24 7.69
CA VAL A 147 -29.44 -9.19 6.77
C VAL A 147 -29.57 -10.63 7.30
N VAL A 148 -29.17 -10.87 8.55
CA VAL A 148 -29.26 -12.21 9.17
C VAL A 148 -30.71 -12.73 9.17
N THR A 149 -31.66 -11.88 9.58
CA THR A 149 -33.08 -12.24 9.65
C THR A 149 -33.67 -12.52 8.26
N SER A 150 -33.27 -11.74 7.26
CA SER A 150 -33.74 -11.89 5.88
C SER A 150 -33.20 -13.16 5.23
N LEU A 151 -31.92 -13.46 5.44
CA LEU A 151 -31.28 -14.69 4.97
C LEU A 151 -31.93 -15.94 5.58
N ASP A 152 -32.18 -15.95 6.89
CA ASP A 152 -32.86 -17.06 7.57
C ASP A 152 -34.30 -17.25 7.06
N ARG A 153 -35.03 -16.14 6.88
CA ARG A 153 -36.40 -16.16 6.34
C ARG A 153 -36.46 -16.76 4.94
N VAL A 154 -35.60 -16.30 4.03
CA VAL A 154 -35.59 -16.75 2.63
C VAL A 154 -35.14 -18.20 2.53
N GLN A 155 -34.10 -18.60 3.25
CA GLN A 155 -33.64 -19.99 3.24
C GLN A 155 -34.67 -20.94 3.84
N SER A 156 -35.31 -20.55 4.95
CA SER A 156 -36.42 -21.31 5.55
C SER A 156 -37.60 -21.44 4.59
N GLY A 157 -37.90 -20.38 3.82
CA GLY A 157 -38.89 -20.40 2.75
C GLY A 157 -38.54 -21.37 1.62
N ARG A 158 -37.30 -21.34 1.12
CA ARG A 158 -36.81 -22.25 0.08
C ARG A 158 -36.84 -23.71 0.53
N ASN A 159 -36.41 -23.98 1.76
CA ASN A 159 -36.48 -25.32 2.34
C ASN A 159 -37.93 -25.81 2.42
N ARG A 160 -38.88 -24.94 2.79
CA ARG A 160 -40.29 -25.29 2.82
C ARG A 160 -40.85 -25.63 1.45
N ALA A 161 -40.60 -24.77 0.46
CA ALA A 161 -41.04 -25.02 -0.90
C ALA A 161 -40.45 -26.32 -1.48
N ALA A 162 -39.19 -26.64 -1.18
CA ALA A 162 -38.54 -27.86 -1.65
C ALA A 162 -39.18 -29.13 -1.07
N VAL A 163 -39.52 -29.11 0.23
CA VAL A 163 -40.21 -30.23 0.86
C VAL A 163 -41.65 -30.35 0.35
N ASP A 164 -42.38 -29.24 0.21
CA ASP A 164 -43.74 -29.25 -0.33
C ASP A 164 -43.76 -29.84 -1.76
N ALA A 165 -42.77 -29.50 -2.59
CA ALA A 165 -42.60 -30.08 -3.92
C ALA A 165 -42.31 -31.60 -3.87
N SER A 166 -41.48 -32.04 -2.93
CA SER A 166 -41.15 -33.46 -2.73
C SER A 166 -42.38 -34.26 -2.26
N VAL A 167 -43.16 -33.68 -1.33
CA VAL A 167 -44.43 -34.24 -0.86
C VAL A 167 -45.44 -34.35 -2.00
N ALA A 168 -45.57 -33.33 -2.84
CA ALA A 168 -46.46 -33.37 -4.01
C ALA A 168 -46.04 -34.44 -5.05
N GLY A 169 -44.74 -34.65 -5.23
CA GLY A 169 -44.20 -35.73 -6.06
C GLY A 169 -44.53 -37.11 -5.52
N LEU A 170 -44.42 -37.32 -4.20
CA LEU A 170 -44.83 -38.56 -3.55
C LEU A 170 -46.34 -38.79 -3.63
N ASP A 171 -47.16 -37.74 -3.45
CA ASP A 171 -48.61 -37.84 -3.58
C ASP A 171 -49.03 -38.26 -5.00
N THR A 172 -48.35 -37.72 -6.03
CA THR A 172 -48.58 -38.12 -7.42
C THR A 172 -48.20 -39.60 -7.64
N THR A 173 -47.05 -40.01 -7.13
CA THR A 173 -46.59 -41.41 -7.21
C THR A 173 -47.56 -42.36 -6.50
N ILE A 174 -48.04 -41.99 -5.32
CA ILE A 174 -49.04 -42.78 -4.57
C ILE A 174 -50.35 -42.88 -5.34
N ALA A 175 -50.81 -41.80 -5.98
CA ALA A 175 -52.02 -41.80 -6.78
C ALA A 175 -51.91 -42.73 -8.00
N ASP A 176 -50.78 -42.68 -8.72
CA ASP A 176 -50.51 -43.55 -9.87
C ASP A 176 -50.49 -45.02 -9.46
N ARG A 177 -49.82 -45.34 -8.34
CA ARG A 177 -49.78 -46.70 -7.78
C ARG A 177 -51.14 -47.20 -7.32
N ARG A 178 -51.98 -46.33 -6.74
CA ARG A 178 -53.36 -46.68 -6.39
C ARG A 178 -54.23 -46.96 -7.61
N ALA A 179 -54.01 -46.23 -8.71
CA ALA A 179 -54.69 -46.50 -9.98
C ALA A 179 -54.24 -47.84 -10.57
N GLU A 180 -52.95 -48.17 -10.50
CA GLU A 180 -52.41 -49.48 -10.88
C GLU A 180 -52.99 -50.61 -10.03
N LEU A 181 -53.06 -50.42 -8.71
CA LEU A 181 -53.65 -51.38 -7.77
C LEU A 181 -55.12 -51.69 -8.09
N ALA A 182 -55.90 -50.68 -8.50
CA ALA A 182 -57.31 -50.85 -8.88
C ALA A 182 -57.52 -51.72 -10.13
N SER A 183 -56.47 -51.97 -10.91
CA SER A 183 -56.51 -52.84 -12.11
C SER A 183 -56.13 -54.30 -11.85
N LEU A 184 -55.60 -54.60 -10.65
CA LEU A 184 -55.14 -55.93 -10.26
C LEU A 184 -56.22 -56.71 -9.51
N ASP A 185 -56.16 -58.04 -9.60
CA ASP A 185 -57.00 -58.95 -8.81
C ASP A 185 -56.61 -58.89 -7.32
N PRO A 186 -57.55 -58.64 -6.38
CA PRO A 186 -57.27 -58.58 -4.94
C PRO A 186 -56.61 -59.84 -4.36
N GLU A 187 -56.80 -61.01 -4.96
CA GLU A 187 -56.18 -62.27 -4.49
C GLU A 187 -54.78 -62.50 -5.08
N SER A 188 -54.33 -61.63 -5.99
CA SER A 188 -53.03 -61.80 -6.63
C SER A 188 -51.86 -61.43 -5.70
N PRO A 189 -50.73 -62.15 -5.75
CA PRO A 189 -49.53 -61.79 -4.98
C PRO A 189 -48.96 -60.42 -5.40
N ALA A 190 -49.25 -59.96 -6.62
CA ALA A 190 -48.87 -58.63 -7.10
C ALA A 190 -49.63 -57.50 -6.36
N TYR A 191 -50.91 -57.73 -6.01
CA TYR A 191 -51.70 -56.78 -5.22
C TYR A 191 -51.06 -56.51 -3.86
N ALA A 192 -50.70 -57.57 -3.13
CA ALA A 192 -50.07 -57.46 -1.81
C ALA A 192 -48.70 -56.74 -1.85
N ALA A 193 -47.89 -57.01 -2.88
CA ALA A 193 -46.59 -56.34 -3.06
C ALA A 193 -46.75 -54.84 -3.33
N LEU A 194 -47.67 -54.47 -4.23
CA LEU A 194 -47.93 -53.07 -4.58
C LEU A 194 -48.54 -52.29 -3.41
N GLN A 195 -49.41 -52.92 -2.62
CA GLN A 195 -49.95 -52.37 -1.38
C GLN A 195 -48.83 -52.04 -0.38
N GLY A 196 -47.87 -52.95 -0.21
CA GLY A 196 -46.70 -52.72 0.65
C GLY A 196 -45.81 -51.56 0.17
N GLU A 197 -45.66 -51.37 -1.15
CA GLU A 197 -44.95 -50.22 -1.71
C GLU A 197 -45.70 -48.90 -1.43
N ILE A 198 -47.02 -48.87 -1.56
CA ILE A 198 -47.85 -47.71 -1.22
C ILE A 198 -47.68 -47.34 0.25
N ASP A 199 -47.76 -48.31 1.16
CA ASP A 199 -47.62 -48.09 2.60
C ASP A 199 -46.21 -47.55 2.94
N ALA A 200 -45.16 -48.10 2.31
CA ALA A 200 -43.79 -47.61 2.46
C ALA A 200 -43.63 -46.15 2.01
N ARG A 201 -44.29 -45.74 0.91
CA ARG A 201 -44.26 -44.34 0.42
C ARG A 201 -45.04 -43.39 1.32
N ILE A 202 -46.14 -43.85 1.91
CA ILE A 202 -46.89 -43.07 2.92
C ILE A 202 -46.01 -42.84 4.16
N ASP A 203 -45.28 -43.86 4.60
CA ASP A 203 -44.36 -43.73 5.73
C ASP A 203 -43.16 -42.81 5.39
N GLU A 204 -42.61 -42.89 4.18
CA GLU A 204 -41.59 -41.94 3.70
C GLU A 204 -42.11 -40.49 3.71
N GLN A 205 -43.34 -40.26 3.23
CA GLN A 205 -43.99 -38.95 3.26
C GLN A 205 -44.17 -38.43 4.70
N ARG A 206 -44.55 -39.31 5.64
CA ARG A 206 -44.64 -38.95 7.08
C ARG A 206 -43.28 -38.60 7.65
N GLN A 207 -42.24 -39.36 7.32
CA GLN A 207 -40.87 -39.11 7.75
C GLN A 207 -40.35 -37.77 7.21
N LEU A 208 -40.60 -37.45 5.93
CA LEU A 208 -40.22 -36.16 5.33
C LEU A 208 -40.94 -34.96 5.97
N ARG A 209 -42.22 -35.14 6.34
CA ARG A 209 -42.95 -34.10 7.08
C ARG A 209 -42.46 -33.96 8.53
N ALA A 210 -41.99 -35.05 9.14
CA ALA A 210 -41.48 -35.06 10.50
C ALA A 210 -40.02 -34.54 10.61
N SER A 211 -39.21 -34.66 9.55
CA SER A 211 -37.83 -34.15 9.50
C SER A 211 -37.75 -32.63 9.27
N PHE A 212 -38.90 -31.97 9.14
CA PHE A 212 -39.01 -30.55 8.89
C PHE A 212 -38.65 -29.73 10.14
N GLY A 213 -37.56 -28.97 10.07
CA GLY A 213 -37.05 -28.14 11.17
C GLY A 213 -35.52 -28.15 11.33
N SER A 214 -34.79 -28.65 10.34
CA SER A 214 -33.40 -29.06 10.51
C SER A 214 -32.34 -28.01 10.26
N THR A 215 -32.67 -26.76 9.94
CA THR A 215 -31.62 -25.73 9.79
C THR A 215 -32.18 -24.36 10.10
N GLN A 216 -31.71 -23.74 11.18
CA GLN A 216 -32.05 -22.39 11.58
C GLN A 216 -30.76 -21.60 11.81
N LEU A 217 -30.76 -20.35 11.40
CA LEU A 217 -29.64 -19.45 11.64
C LEU A 217 -29.85 -18.81 13.03
N GLN A 218 -29.11 -19.30 14.03
CA GLN A 218 -29.15 -18.74 15.38
C GLN A 218 -28.03 -17.72 15.55
N LEU A 219 -28.39 -16.52 16.00
CA LEU A 219 -27.43 -15.47 16.32
C LEU A 219 -26.60 -15.90 17.55
N LEU A 220 -25.29 -16.05 17.38
CA LEU A 220 -24.37 -16.42 18.48
C LEU A 220 -23.75 -15.22 19.16
N ALA A 221 -23.51 -14.14 18.42
CA ALA A 221 -22.93 -12.92 18.95
C ALA A 221 -23.83 -11.73 18.64
N SER A 222 -24.09 -10.90 19.64
CA SER A 222 -24.60 -9.55 19.43
C SER A 222 -23.64 -8.78 18.51
N PRO A 223 -24.15 -7.79 17.73
CA PRO A 223 -23.31 -6.95 16.88
C PRO A 223 -22.09 -6.45 17.66
N ASN A 224 -20.90 -6.76 17.15
CA ASN A 224 -19.67 -6.27 17.75
C ASN A 224 -19.40 -4.89 17.16
N SER A 225 -19.92 -3.86 17.83
CA SER A 225 -19.70 -2.47 17.47
C SER A 225 -18.54 -1.90 18.27
N SER A 226 -17.48 -1.46 17.58
CA SER A 226 -16.39 -0.70 18.22
C SER A 226 -16.81 0.75 18.51
N GLY A 227 -17.81 1.26 17.78
CA GLY A 227 -18.20 2.67 17.79
C GLY A 227 -17.17 3.60 17.12
N GLU A 228 -16.10 3.04 16.56
CA GLU A 228 -15.05 3.79 15.88
C GLU A 228 -15.33 3.89 14.39
N LYS A 229 -15.06 5.07 13.80
CA LYS A 229 -15.13 5.26 12.35
C LYS A 229 -14.10 4.38 11.65
N VAL A 230 -14.55 3.55 10.70
CA VAL A 230 -13.65 2.74 9.85
C VAL A 230 -13.11 3.56 8.70
N SER A 231 -13.86 4.56 8.26
CA SER A 231 -13.43 5.57 7.28
C SER A 231 -14.11 6.91 7.59
N PRO A 232 -13.47 8.07 7.34
CA PRO A 232 -12.04 8.23 7.06
C PRO A 232 -11.17 7.86 8.27
N LYS A 233 -9.89 7.53 8.04
CA LYS A 233 -8.91 7.27 9.12
C LYS A 233 -8.01 8.50 9.28
N PRO A 234 -8.43 9.51 10.07
CA PRO A 234 -7.84 10.85 10.02
C PRO A 234 -6.35 10.84 10.33
N ALA A 235 -5.89 10.01 11.28
CA ALA A 235 -4.48 9.89 11.62
C ALA A 235 -3.62 9.29 10.48
N ALA A 236 -4.10 8.20 9.86
CA ALA A 236 -3.38 7.55 8.77
C ALA A 236 -3.36 8.41 7.50
N GLU A 237 -4.50 9.01 7.15
CA GLU A 237 -4.59 9.91 6.00
C GLU A 237 -3.74 11.16 6.18
N ALA A 238 -3.72 11.75 7.37
CA ALA A 238 -2.87 12.90 7.69
C ALA A 238 -1.37 12.54 7.59
N MET A 239 -0.97 11.33 7.99
CA MET A 239 0.41 10.86 7.87
C MET A 239 0.84 10.68 6.40
N VAL A 240 -0.05 10.15 5.56
CA VAL A 240 0.20 10.05 4.11
C VAL A 240 0.28 11.44 3.47
N ALA A 241 -0.64 12.34 3.83
CA ALA A 241 -0.63 13.72 3.36
C ALA A 241 0.63 14.46 3.81
N PHE A 242 1.08 14.25 5.05
CA PHE A 242 2.33 14.78 5.57
C PHE A 242 3.51 14.35 4.68
N LEU A 243 3.65 13.05 4.41
CA LEU A 243 4.76 12.52 3.63
C LEU A 243 4.76 13.08 2.19
N ALA A 244 3.60 13.09 1.55
CA ALA A 244 3.44 13.61 0.19
C ALA A 244 3.76 15.11 0.11
N LEU A 245 3.23 15.89 1.05
CA LEU A 245 3.43 17.33 1.09
C LEU A 245 4.87 17.70 1.47
N PHE A 246 5.50 16.93 2.35
CA PHE A 246 6.92 17.09 2.70
C PHE A 246 7.81 16.93 1.48
N LEU A 247 7.62 15.84 0.72
CA LEU A 247 8.42 15.58 -0.47
C LEU A 247 8.21 16.65 -1.55
N ALA A 248 6.94 17.01 -1.80
CA ALA A 248 6.59 18.03 -2.78
C ALA A 248 7.14 19.42 -2.38
N ALA A 249 7.01 19.80 -1.10
CA ALA A 249 7.51 21.08 -0.60
C ALA A 249 9.03 21.14 -0.61
N ALA A 250 9.72 20.07 -0.25
CA ALA A 250 11.18 20.00 -0.28
C ALA A 250 11.70 20.20 -1.71
N GLU A 251 11.14 19.49 -2.69
CA GLU A 251 11.55 19.62 -4.08
C GLU A 251 11.23 21.01 -4.64
N ALA A 252 10.06 21.56 -4.35
CA ALA A 252 9.68 22.90 -4.78
C ALA A 252 10.63 23.96 -4.22
N LEU A 253 10.99 23.87 -2.94
CA LEU A 253 11.91 24.80 -2.30
C LEU A 253 13.34 24.67 -2.83
N VAL A 254 13.84 23.46 -3.11
CA VAL A 254 15.13 23.24 -3.79
C VAL A 254 15.11 23.87 -5.18
N ALA A 255 14.08 23.61 -5.99
CA ALA A 255 13.94 24.20 -7.32
C ALA A 255 13.88 25.74 -7.30
N LEU A 256 13.17 26.30 -6.31
CA LEU A 256 13.06 27.75 -6.11
C LEU A 256 14.40 28.38 -5.68
N SER A 257 15.12 27.72 -4.78
CA SER A 257 16.45 28.16 -4.33
C SER A 257 17.46 28.19 -5.48
N GLY A 258 17.42 27.19 -6.37
CA GLY A 258 18.27 27.13 -7.56
C GLY A 258 17.89 28.17 -8.63
N ARG A 259 16.65 28.65 -8.68
CA ARG A 259 16.19 29.61 -9.69
C ARG A 259 16.35 31.07 -9.26
N ARG A 260 16.08 31.39 -8.00
CA ARG A 260 16.05 32.77 -7.46
C ARG A 260 17.30 33.19 -6.68
N GLY A 261 18.32 32.34 -6.57
CA GLY A 261 19.57 32.71 -5.91
C GLY A 261 20.28 33.88 -6.62
N THR A 262 20.64 34.91 -5.86
CA THR A 262 21.49 36.05 -6.30
C THR A 262 22.97 35.68 -6.32
N THR A 263 23.32 34.50 -5.81
CA THR A 263 24.70 34.07 -5.62
C THR A 263 25.19 33.17 -6.73
N ASN A 264 26.52 33.16 -6.92
CA ASN A 264 27.21 32.27 -7.85
C ASN A 264 27.13 30.82 -7.35
N SER A 265 26.17 30.04 -7.86
CA SER A 265 26.02 28.62 -7.53
C SER A 265 26.55 27.71 -8.64
N PRO A 266 27.02 26.48 -8.32
CA PRO A 266 27.44 25.50 -9.32
C PRO A 266 26.38 25.23 -10.39
N GLU A 267 25.11 25.13 -9.98
CA GLU A 267 24.00 24.87 -10.91
C GLU A 267 23.65 26.05 -11.81
N TRP A 268 23.87 27.28 -11.34
CA TRP A 268 23.78 28.45 -12.21
C TRP A 268 24.95 28.50 -13.18
N ALA A 269 26.19 28.27 -12.74
CA ALA A 269 27.38 28.30 -13.61
C ALA A 269 27.29 27.26 -14.74
N ARG A 270 26.78 26.05 -14.45
CA ARG A 270 26.51 25.00 -15.46
C ARG A 270 25.46 25.41 -16.49
N ARG A 271 24.43 26.16 -16.08
CA ARG A 271 23.42 26.68 -17.01
C ARG A 271 23.97 27.82 -17.85
N LEU A 272 24.73 28.72 -17.23
CA LEU A 272 25.38 29.83 -17.92
C LEU A 272 26.34 29.31 -18.99
N SER A 273 27.15 28.31 -18.65
CA SER A 273 28.10 27.72 -19.59
C SER A 273 27.45 27.03 -20.78
N ARG A 274 26.34 26.32 -20.57
CA ARG A 274 25.55 25.76 -21.68
C ARG A 274 24.91 26.83 -22.55
N ARG A 275 24.40 27.90 -21.94
CA ARG A 275 23.70 28.98 -22.65
C ARG A 275 24.64 29.77 -23.57
N TYR A 276 25.84 30.08 -23.10
CA TYR A 276 26.84 30.89 -23.84
C TYR A 276 28.03 30.06 -24.37
N ARG A 277 27.92 28.72 -24.35
CA ARG A 277 28.94 27.77 -24.83
C ARG A 277 30.34 27.99 -24.24
N THR A 278 30.42 28.39 -22.96
CA THR A 278 31.71 28.62 -22.28
C THR A 278 32.24 27.34 -21.65
N ALA A 279 33.57 27.21 -21.57
CA ALA A 279 34.20 26.10 -20.84
C ALA A 279 34.07 26.36 -19.33
N LEU A 280 33.52 25.41 -18.57
CA LEU A 280 33.32 25.56 -17.12
C LEU A 280 34.31 24.70 -16.32
N GLN A 281 35.01 25.33 -15.37
CA GLN A 281 35.80 24.67 -14.34
C GLN A 281 35.23 25.01 -12.96
N ILE A 282 34.93 24.00 -12.16
CA ILE A 282 34.49 24.17 -10.77
C ILE A 282 35.61 23.63 -9.89
N GLU A 283 36.28 24.51 -9.16
CA GLU A 283 37.40 24.17 -8.29
C GLU A 283 36.96 24.26 -6.83
N HIS A 284 37.23 23.23 -6.03
CA HIS A 284 36.98 23.24 -4.59
C HIS A 284 38.27 23.57 -3.86
N THR A 285 38.48 24.83 -3.49
CA THR A 285 39.74 25.30 -2.91
C THR A 285 39.50 26.28 -1.77
N ASP A 286 40.36 26.22 -0.75
CA ASP A 286 40.38 27.17 0.37
C ASP A 286 41.07 28.50 -0.05
N ALA A 287 41.80 28.49 -1.17
CA ALA A 287 42.47 29.66 -1.72
C ALA A 287 41.61 30.30 -2.83
N LEU A 288 41.22 31.56 -2.65
CA LEU A 288 40.48 32.35 -3.65
C LEU A 288 41.37 32.81 -4.84
N GLY A 289 42.41 32.04 -5.17
CA GLY A 289 43.34 32.32 -6.25
C GLY A 289 43.02 31.55 -7.54
N LEU A 290 43.72 31.91 -8.61
CA LEU A 290 43.62 31.20 -9.88
C LEU A 290 44.07 29.74 -9.72
N PRO A 291 43.27 28.74 -10.18
CA PRO A 291 43.69 27.35 -10.16
C PRO A 291 44.99 27.15 -10.95
N LEU A 292 45.84 26.22 -10.49
CA LEU A 292 47.13 25.96 -11.12
C LEU A 292 46.99 25.65 -12.62
N ASP A 293 46.01 24.81 -12.98
CA ASP A 293 45.73 24.43 -14.36
C ASP A 293 45.37 25.64 -15.23
N THR A 294 44.60 26.59 -14.68
CA THR A 294 44.24 27.82 -15.40
C THR A 294 45.47 28.71 -15.56
N THR A 295 46.31 28.82 -14.54
CA THR A 295 47.55 29.60 -14.58
C THR A 295 48.55 29.05 -15.59
N VAL A 296 48.72 27.73 -15.66
CA VAL A 296 49.60 27.06 -16.64
C VAL A 296 49.08 27.25 -18.06
N MET A 297 47.77 27.04 -18.28
CA MET A 297 47.14 27.23 -19.59
C MET A 297 47.30 28.67 -20.11
N VAL A 298 47.05 29.66 -19.24
CA VAL A 298 47.19 31.08 -19.60
C VAL A 298 48.65 31.42 -19.92
N ASN A 299 49.62 30.95 -19.12
CA ASN A 299 51.05 31.17 -19.39
C ASN A 299 51.49 30.55 -20.73
N GLN A 300 51.02 29.35 -21.04
CA GLN A 300 51.35 28.67 -22.30
C GLN A 300 50.78 29.41 -23.52
N ARG A 301 49.56 29.95 -23.43
CA ARG A 301 48.96 30.72 -24.53
C ARG A 301 49.61 32.09 -24.68
N ALA A 302 49.91 32.76 -23.57
CA ALA A 302 50.62 34.04 -23.58
C ALA A 302 52.04 33.92 -24.19
N SER A 303 52.74 32.79 -23.97
CA SER A 303 54.03 32.54 -24.61
C SER A 303 53.94 32.29 -26.12
N LEU A 304 52.77 31.88 -26.62
CA LEU A 304 52.45 31.81 -28.05
C LEU A 304 52.00 33.16 -28.63
N SER A 305 52.23 34.26 -27.91
CA SER A 305 51.85 35.63 -28.30
C SER A 305 50.34 35.88 -28.47
N GLU A 306 49.50 35.07 -27.83
CA GLU A 306 48.06 35.31 -27.73
C GLU A 306 47.75 36.37 -26.65
N SER A 307 46.87 37.33 -26.96
CA SER A 307 46.36 38.30 -25.98
C SER A 307 45.24 37.66 -25.15
N ILE A 308 45.33 37.75 -23.83
CA ILE A 308 44.42 37.07 -22.89
C ILE A 308 43.82 38.08 -21.90
N LEU A 309 42.52 37.96 -21.65
CA LEU A 309 41.79 38.76 -20.67
C LEU A 309 41.43 37.89 -19.46
N ILE A 310 41.76 38.36 -18.26
CA ILE A 310 41.31 37.75 -17.01
C ILE A 310 40.35 38.72 -16.31
N LEU A 311 39.10 38.29 -16.17
CA LEU A 311 38.07 39.00 -15.41
C LEU A 311 37.91 38.35 -14.04
N ALA A 312 38.27 39.08 -12.99
CA ALA A 312 38.15 38.61 -11.61
C ALA A 312 36.92 39.22 -10.93
N GLY A 313 36.06 38.38 -10.37
CA GLY A 313 34.96 38.79 -9.49
C GLY A 313 35.43 39.14 -8.07
N ALA A 314 34.54 39.69 -7.27
CA ALA A 314 34.79 40.01 -5.87
C ALA A 314 35.33 38.81 -5.09
N GLY A 315 36.31 39.07 -4.22
CA GLY A 315 36.95 38.07 -3.37
C GLY A 315 38.04 37.26 -4.04
N VAL A 316 38.17 37.28 -5.37
CA VAL A 316 39.23 36.55 -6.09
C VAL A 316 40.56 37.30 -5.98
N GLN A 317 41.57 36.64 -5.40
CA GLN A 317 42.92 37.18 -5.31
C GLN A 317 43.76 36.71 -6.51
N SER A 318 44.00 37.60 -7.47
CA SER A 318 45.00 37.34 -8.51
C SER A 318 46.36 37.85 -8.05
N ASP A 319 47.30 36.96 -7.74
CA ASP A 319 48.68 37.37 -7.42
C ASP A 319 49.34 37.97 -8.69
N PRO A 320 49.83 39.23 -8.66
CA PRO A 320 50.57 39.83 -9.77
C PRO A 320 51.73 38.96 -10.24
N ARG A 321 52.36 38.21 -9.33
CA ARG A 321 53.56 37.41 -9.58
C ARG A 321 53.30 36.06 -10.25
N SER A 322 52.04 35.67 -10.45
CA SER A 322 51.69 34.40 -11.12
C SER A 322 52.07 34.35 -12.60
N PHE A 323 52.43 35.49 -13.19
CA PHE A 323 52.79 35.63 -14.61
C PHE A 323 54.06 36.47 -14.71
N THR A 324 55.07 35.99 -15.44
CA THR A 324 56.40 36.63 -15.51
C THR A 324 56.90 36.75 -16.95
N GLY A 325 57.76 37.73 -17.19
CA GLY A 325 58.40 37.96 -18.50
C GLY A 325 57.43 38.44 -19.59
N ALA A 326 57.74 38.13 -20.85
CA ALA A 326 56.96 38.56 -22.02
C ALA A 326 55.49 38.08 -22.04
N ALA A 327 55.16 37.06 -21.23
CA ALA A 327 53.80 36.59 -21.05
C ALA A 327 52.94 37.58 -20.24
N ALA A 328 53.54 38.34 -19.31
CA ALA A 328 52.80 39.31 -18.50
C ALA A 328 52.26 40.48 -19.34
N ASP A 329 53.00 40.91 -20.36
CA ASP A 329 52.63 42.02 -21.24
C ASP A 329 51.43 41.70 -22.15
N ARG A 330 51.08 40.41 -22.30
CA ARG A 330 49.95 39.93 -23.12
C ARG A 330 48.71 39.58 -22.31
N ILE A 331 48.79 39.65 -20.99
CA ILE A 331 47.69 39.31 -20.08
C ILE A 331 47.13 40.60 -19.50
N THR A 332 45.92 40.97 -19.93
CA THR A 332 45.20 42.07 -19.31
C THR A 332 44.30 41.55 -18.20
N ARG A 333 44.36 42.20 -17.02
CA ARG A 333 43.53 41.87 -15.87
C ARG A 333 42.59 43.03 -15.59
N ALA A 334 41.32 42.72 -15.38
CA ALA A 334 40.32 43.71 -15.02
C ALA A 334 39.35 43.10 -13.99
N ALA A 335 38.73 43.96 -13.17
CA ALA A 335 37.62 43.51 -12.36
C ALA A 335 36.42 43.21 -13.27
N LEU A 336 35.55 42.31 -12.82
CA LEU A 336 34.34 41.95 -13.54
C LEU A 336 33.41 43.15 -13.81
N THR A 337 33.44 44.14 -12.91
CA THR A 337 32.65 45.38 -12.98
C THR A 337 33.35 46.50 -13.76
N ASP A 338 34.62 46.33 -14.12
CA ASP A 338 35.36 47.33 -14.87
C ASP A 338 34.94 47.34 -16.34
N ARG A 339 35.11 48.50 -17.00
CA ARG A 339 34.88 48.65 -18.44
C ARG A 339 36.06 48.10 -19.24
N TRP A 340 36.34 46.82 -19.09
CA TRP A 340 37.51 46.13 -19.67
C TRP A 340 37.62 46.29 -21.20
N TRP A 341 36.48 46.46 -21.89
CA TRP A 341 36.42 46.71 -23.34
C TRP A 341 37.00 48.06 -23.78
N GLN A 342 37.25 48.99 -22.85
CA GLN A 342 37.93 50.26 -23.14
C GLN A 342 39.46 50.12 -23.03
N SER A 343 39.93 49.14 -22.25
CA SER A 343 41.35 48.92 -21.97
C SER A 343 41.98 47.82 -22.82
N VAL A 344 41.17 46.99 -23.49
CA VAL A 344 41.65 45.83 -24.26
C VAL A 344 41.18 45.93 -25.70
N PRO A 345 42.09 45.83 -26.69
CA PRO A 345 41.71 45.67 -28.09
C PRO A 345 40.96 44.34 -28.26
N THR A 346 39.66 44.42 -28.51
CA THR A 346 38.77 43.25 -28.56
C THR A 346 38.98 42.39 -29.80
N ASP A 347 39.61 42.94 -30.83
CA ASP A 347 39.98 42.30 -32.10
C ASP A 347 41.18 41.35 -31.99
N GLU A 348 42.06 41.57 -31.01
CA GLU A 348 43.24 40.73 -30.79
C GLU A 348 43.04 39.66 -29.69
N LEU A 349 41.86 39.61 -29.08
CA LEU A 349 41.61 38.79 -27.89
C LEU A 349 41.41 37.32 -28.25
N ALA A 350 42.36 36.46 -27.87
CA ALA A 350 42.32 35.03 -28.18
C ALA A 350 41.58 34.19 -27.12
N LEU A 351 41.54 34.65 -25.87
CA LEU A 351 40.92 33.94 -24.76
C LEU A 351 40.48 34.90 -23.65
N ALA A 352 39.28 34.69 -23.10
CA ALA A 352 38.83 35.31 -21.86
C ALA A 352 38.66 34.26 -20.75
N VAL A 353 39.19 34.57 -19.56
CA VAL A 353 39.04 33.75 -18.34
C VAL A 353 38.27 34.55 -17.31
N VAL A 354 37.06 34.09 -16.98
CA VAL A 354 36.19 34.72 -15.97
C VAL A 354 36.27 33.90 -14.69
N VAL A 355 36.68 34.51 -13.59
CA VAL A 355 36.94 33.82 -12.32
C VAL A 355 36.09 34.41 -11.22
N VAL A 356 35.28 33.57 -10.58
CA VAL A 356 34.27 34.01 -9.61
C VAL A 356 34.26 33.10 -8.40
N ALA A 357 34.09 33.66 -7.21
CA ALA A 357 33.90 32.89 -5.99
C ALA A 357 32.43 32.42 -5.87
N ALA A 358 32.25 31.20 -5.37
CA ALA A 358 30.93 30.67 -5.06
C ALA A 358 30.33 31.44 -3.87
N ALA A 359 29.00 31.52 -3.83
CA ALA A 359 28.24 32.29 -2.83
C ALA A 359 28.36 33.82 -2.93
N GLU A 360 29.20 34.38 -3.81
CA GLU A 360 29.24 35.82 -4.06
C GLU A 360 28.07 36.32 -4.92
N SER A 361 27.64 37.56 -4.67
CA SER A 361 26.42 38.15 -5.25
C SER A 361 26.64 38.93 -6.56
N GLU A 362 27.49 38.41 -7.45
CA GLU A 362 27.86 39.09 -8.71
C GLU A 362 27.24 38.46 -9.96
N ARG A 363 26.24 37.60 -9.78
CA ARG A 363 25.63 36.77 -10.83
C ARG A 363 25.27 37.55 -12.11
N ALA A 364 24.71 38.75 -11.96
CA ALA A 364 24.30 39.61 -13.08
C ALA A 364 25.53 40.13 -13.86
N ALA A 365 26.54 40.64 -13.15
CA ALA A 365 27.78 41.12 -13.76
C ALA A 365 28.52 40.01 -14.51
N VAL A 366 28.51 38.78 -13.98
CA VAL A 366 29.12 37.62 -14.67
C VAL A 366 28.35 37.28 -15.93
N GLU A 367 27.02 37.25 -15.86
CA GLU A 367 26.20 36.95 -17.02
C GLU A 367 26.36 38.01 -18.11
N ASP A 368 26.40 39.30 -17.74
CA ASP A 368 26.59 40.38 -18.69
C ASP A 368 28.00 40.36 -19.32
N ALA A 369 29.04 40.09 -18.54
CA ALA A 369 30.41 39.95 -19.07
C ALA A 369 30.54 38.74 -20.01
N VAL A 370 30.01 37.58 -19.63
CA VAL A 370 30.02 36.36 -20.47
C VAL A 370 29.18 36.55 -21.73
N ARG A 371 28.04 37.25 -21.64
CA ARG A 371 27.21 37.58 -22.80
C ARG A 371 27.98 38.49 -23.76
N ALA A 372 28.58 39.57 -23.26
CA ALA A 372 29.37 40.49 -24.07
C ALA A 372 30.53 39.77 -24.78
N LEU A 373 31.24 38.88 -24.08
CA LEU A 373 32.32 38.07 -24.66
C LEU A 373 31.82 37.07 -25.72
N ALA A 374 30.64 36.47 -25.51
CA ALA A 374 30.03 35.57 -26.46
C ALA A 374 29.53 36.29 -27.73
N GLU A 375 29.04 37.53 -27.60
CA GLU A 375 28.61 38.36 -28.74
C GLU A 375 29.78 38.76 -29.65
N ILE A 376 30.98 38.97 -29.09
CA ILE A 376 32.20 39.22 -29.85
C ILE A 376 32.97 37.94 -30.24
N GLU A 377 32.34 36.78 -30.07
CA GLU A 377 32.89 35.45 -30.41
C GLU A 377 34.22 35.09 -29.73
N VAL A 378 34.53 35.68 -28.57
CA VAL A 378 35.76 35.37 -27.83
C VAL A 378 35.61 34.06 -27.06
N PRO A 379 36.52 33.08 -27.25
CA PRO A 379 36.52 31.86 -26.46
C PRO A 379 36.62 32.18 -24.97
N THR A 380 35.64 31.71 -24.18
CA THR A 380 35.53 32.06 -22.77
C THR A 380 35.58 30.82 -21.88
N ARG A 381 36.42 30.87 -20.84
CA ARG A 381 36.50 29.88 -19.75
C ARG A 381 36.02 30.49 -18.44
N LEU A 382 34.95 29.93 -17.88
CA LEU A 382 34.39 30.31 -16.58
C LEU A 382 34.97 29.40 -15.49
N VAL A 383 35.57 29.98 -14.46
CA VAL A 383 36.13 29.30 -13.30
C VAL A 383 35.35 29.69 -12.06
N LEU A 384 34.67 28.72 -11.44
CA LEU A 384 33.95 28.90 -10.18
C LEU A 384 34.79 28.34 -9.03
N LEU A 385 35.23 29.20 -8.12
CA LEU A 385 35.97 28.83 -6.91
C LEU A 385 34.97 28.55 -5.78
N ALA A 386 34.69 27.28 -5.51
CA ALA A 386 33.89 26.86 -4.37
C ALA A 386 34.79 26.71 -3.14
N ALA A 387 34.48 27.40 -2.05
CA ALA A 387 35.18 27.20 -0.79
C ALA A 387 35.06 25.73 -0.36
N GLY A 388 36.19 25.10 -0.02
CA GLY A 388 36.22 23.74 0.49
C GLY A 388 35.41 23.60 1.78
N PRO A 389 34.90 22.41 2.13
CA PRO A 389 34.14 22.20 3.35
C PRO A 389 35.09 22.22 4.56
N ARG A 390 35.43 23.41 5.05
CA ARG A 390 36.04 23.60 6.37
C ARG A 390 35.29 24.69 7.13
N GLY A 391 34.56 24.27 8.16
CA GLY A 391 34.36 25.11 9.35
C GLY A 391 33.07 25.92 9.51
N SER A 392 32.05 25.83 8.65
CA SER A 392 30.77 26.53 8.88
C SER A 392 29.70 25.64 9.51
N LEU A 393 30.01 25.03 10.67
CA LEU A 393 28.99 24.47 11.56
C LEU A 393 28.60 25.43 12.70
N PHE A 394 29.23 26.60 12.83
CA PHE A 394 28.91 27.56 13.91
C PHE A 394 28.89 29.06 13.52
N GLY A 395 28.99 29.42 12.23
CA GLY A 395 29.10 30.83 11.82
C GLY A 395 27.80 31.59 11.55
N ALA A 396 26.65 30.91 11.45
CA ALA A 396 25.39 31.54 11.00
C ALA A 396 24.45 32.02 12.13
N LEU A 397 24.90 31.97 13.39
CA LEU A 397 24.21 32.55 14.54
C LEU A 397 25.14 33.57 15.23
N GLY A 398 25.37 34.71 14.61
CA GLY A 398 26.30 35.70 15.16
C GLY A 398 26.43 37.01 14.38
N SER A 399 25.33 37.57 13.87
CA SER A 399 25.34 38.96 13.40
C SER A 399 24.24 39.79 14.08
N LEU A 400 24.42 40.03 15.37
CA LEU A 400 23.80 41.17 16.07
C LEU A 400 24.93 42.10 16.53
N ARG A 401 25.19 43.10 15.67
CA ARG A 401 25.54 44.49 15.96
C ARG A 401 25.89 44.86 17.42
N ALA A 402 27.14 45.27 17.67
CA ALA A 402 27.48 46.42 18.52
C ALA A 402 28.93 46.92 18.25
N PRO A 403 29.18 48.24 18.23
CA PRO A 403 30.50 48.84 17.94
C PRO A 403 31.28 49.21 19.22
N GLY A 404 32.61 49.27 19.15
CA GLY A 404 33.40 50.08 20.10
C GLY A 404 34.78 49.54 20.50
N SER A 405 35.80 50.24 20.00
CA SER A 405 36.92 50.79 20.78
C SER A 405 37.97 49.88 21.48
N LEU A 406 39.17 49.95 20.89
CA LEU A 406 40.50 50.23 21.48
C LEU A 406 41.19 49.25 22.45
N ARG A 407 42.45 49.00 22.06
CA ARG A 407 43.70 49.05 22.84
C ARG A 407 44.21 47.79 23.58
N SER A 408 45.49 47.55 23.23
CA SER A 408 46.65 47.24 24.07
C SER A 408 46.95 45.80 24.51
N SER A 409 48.07 45.33 23.95
CA SER A 409 49.30 44.93 24.66
C SER A 409 49.34 43.57 25.38
N GLY A 410 50.02 42.63 24.71
CA GLY A 410 51.12 41.78 25.19
C GLY A 410 51.07 41.16 26.59
N ALA A 411 51.20 39.83 26.64
CA ALA A 411 52.16 39.15 27.52
C ALA A 411 52.24 37.64 27.19
N ARG A 412 53.48 37.13 27.23
CA ARG A 412 53.86 35.72 27.17
C ARG A 412 53.23 34.92 28.32
N ARG A 413 52.90 33.65 28.09
CA ARG A 413 53.41 32.55 28.95
C ARG A 413 53.20 31.17 28.32
N ALA A 414 54.29 30.41 28.27
CA ALA A 414 54.30 28.97 28.08
C ALA A 414 53.90 28.30 29.39
N THR A 415 53.04 27.28 29.31
CA THR A 415 53.07 26.12 30.20
C THR A 415 52.70 24.89 29.39
N ASP A 416 53.71 24.04 29.26
CA ASP A 416 53.68 22.67 28.81
C ASP A 416 52.86 21.84 29.81
N THR A 417 51.89 21.05 29.34
CA THR A 417 51.24 20.03 30.17
C THR A 417 50.86 18.86 29.27
N SER A 418 51.77 17.89 29.26
CA SER A 418 51.59 16.55 28.70
C SER A 418 50.41 15.84 29.39
N VAL A 419 49.38 15.49 28.62
CA VAL A 419 48.24 14.67 29.07
C VAL A 419 48.36 13.29 28.43
N ALA A 420 48.36 12.26 29.27
CA ALA A 420 48.46 10.85 28.92
C ALA A 420 47.26 10.37 28.08
N PRO A 421 47.45 9.39 27.16
CA PRO A 421 46.37 8.91 26.31
C PRO A 421 45.33 8.10 27.10
N THR A 422 44.06 8.45 26.90
CA THR A 422 42.88 7.73 27.40
C THR A 422 42.76 6.36 26.70
N PRO A 423 42.49 5.25 27.42
CA PRO A 423 42.34 3.93 26.80
C PRO A 423 41.10 3.85 25.90
N VAL A 424 41.29 3.21 24.75
CA VAL A 424 40.26 2.90 23.74
C VAL A 424 39.30 1.84 24.30
N PRO A 425 37.97 2.04 24.28
CA PRO A 425 37.03 1.02 24.70
C PRO A 425 36.97 -0.13 23.67
N THR A 426 37.06 -1.36 24.19
CA THR A 426 36.84 -2.62 23.46
C THR A 426 35.39 -2.70 22.95
N PRO A 427 35.15 -3.03 21.67
CA PRO A 427 33.79 -3.17 21.15
C PRO A 427 33.08 -4.38 21.77
N THR A 428 31.86 -4.14 22.26
CA THR A 428 30.90 -5.17 22.68
C THR A 428 30.42 -5.96 21.45
N PRO A 429 30.43 -7.30 21.46
CA PRO A 429 29.95 -8.09 20.32
C PRO A 429 28.44 -7.93 20.11
N THR A 430 28.06 -7.63 18.88
CA THR A 430 26.69 -7.61 18.38
C THR A 430 26.06 -9.01 18.48
N PRO A 431 24.84 -9.17 19.03
CA PRO A 431 24.17 -10.47 19.06
C PRO A 431 23.86 -10.97 17.65
N VAL A 432 24.11 -12.26 17.44
CA VAL A 432 23.81 -13.01 16.22
C VAL A 432 22.28 -13.11 16.05
N PRO A 433 21.71 -12.82 14.86
CA PRO A 433 20.28 -12.95 14.64
C PRO A 433 19.84 -14.42 14.71
N THR A 434 18.79 -14.67 15.49
CA THR A 434 18.07 -15.94 15.56
C THR A 434 17.43 -16.25 14.18
N PRO A 435 17.64 -17.45 13.61
CA PRO A 435 17.02 -17.81 12.34
C PRO A 435 15.50 -17.90 12.48
N THR A 436 14.80 -17.25 11.55
CA THR A 436 13.35 -17.35 11.36
C THR A 436 12.99 -18.77 10.89
N PRO A 437 11.98 -19.43 11.47
CA PRO A 437 11.53 -20.75 11.02
C PRO A 437 11.04 -20.71 9.57
N ALA A 438 11.52 -21.68 8.78
CA ALA A 438 11.14 -21.85 7.38
C ALA A 438 9.67 -22.29 7.25
N GLU A 439 8.95 -21.60 6.37
CA GLU A 439 7.59 -21.91 5.93
C GLU A 439 7.57 -23.23 5.12
N PRO A 440 6.59 -24.13 5.33
CA PRO A 440 6.51 -25.39 4.60
C PRO A 440 6.14 -25.18 3.13
N ALA A 441 6.88 -25.87 2.26
CA ALA A 441 6.82 -25.78 0.81
C ALA A 441 5.40 -25.88 0.23
N ALA A 442 5.04 -24.87 -0.57
CA ALA A 442 3.90 -24.90 -1.47
C ALA A 442 4.07 -26.04 -2.49
N ARG A 443 3.09 -26.94 -2.52
CA ARG A 443 2.98 -28.09 -3.42
C ARG A 443 2.71 -27.57 -4.84
N ASN A 444 3.61 -27.92 -5.77
CA ASN A 444 3.51 -27.64 -7.20
C ASN A 444 2.15 -28.08 -7.79
N VAL A 445 1.41 -27.14 -8.37
CA VAL A 445 0.30 -27.40 -9.31
C VAL A 445 0.85 -27.22 -10.73
N PRO A 446 0.73 -28.21 -11.64
CA PRO A 446 1.19 -28.06 -13.01
C PRO A 446 0.31 -27.08 -13.80
N ALA A 447 0.97 -26.21 -14.56
CA ALA A 447 0.37 -25.21 -15.43
C ALA A 447 -0.50 -25.84 -16.54
N SER A 448 -1.67 -25.25 -16.79
CA SER A 448 -2.46 -25.51 -17.98
C SER A 448 -1.81 -24.87 -19.23
N PRO A 449 -1.94 -25.48 -20.41
CA PRO A 449 -1.24 -25.05 -21.62
C PRO A 449 -1.82 -23.76 -22.21
N VAL A 450 -0.90 -22.87 -22.59
CA VAL A 450 -1.13 -21.61 -23.31
C VAL A 450 -1.62 -21.92 -24.74
N ALA A 451 -2.75 -21.33 -25.12
CA ALA A 451 -3.21 -21.27 -26.51
C ALA A 451 -2.53 -20.11 -27.28
N PRO A 452 -2.22 -20.27 -28.57
CA PRO A 452 -1.42 -19.31 -29.31
C PRO A 452 -2.22 -18.07 -29.77
N ALA A 453 -1.53 -16.93 -29.76
CA ALA A 453 -1.99 -15.64 -30.25
C ALA A 453 -2.15 -15.58 -31.77
N ALA A 454 -3.13 -14.81 -32.24
CA ALA A 454 -3.25 -14.32 -33.62
C ALA A 454 -3.10 -12.77 -33.66
N PRO A 455 -2.61 -12.16 -34.76
CA PRO A 455 -2.10 -10.79 -34.76
C PRO A 455 -3.00 -9.73 -35.46
N GLY A 456 -2.83 -8.46 -35.05
CA GLY A 456 -3.23 -7.21 -35.72
C GLY A 456 -4.73 -6.89 -35.64
N TRP A 457 -5.27 -5.66 -35.70
CA TRP A 457 -4.83 -4.43 -36.37
C TRP A 457 -5.47 -3.17 -35.69
N ALA A 458 -4.70 -2.07 -35.65
CA ALA A 458 -5.01 -0.63 -35.75
C ALA A 458 -6.37 -0.01 -35.27
N GLU A 459 -6.30 0.71 -34.16
CA GLU A 459 -6.60 2.14 -33.93
C GLU A 459 -7.48 2.95 -34.94
N SER A 460 -8.66 3.46 -34.53
CA SER A 460 -9.01 4.91 -34.51
C SER A 460 -10.46 5.25 -34.05
N ARG A 461 -10.52 6.08 -32.98
CA ARG A 461 -11.50 7.11 -32.48
C ARG A 461 -13.05 6.97 -32.52
N PRO A 462 -13.77 7.53 -31.51
CA PRO A 462 -15.24 7.67 -31.40
C PRO A 462 -15.72 9.14 -31.71
N PRO A 463 -16.95 9.63 -31.39
CA PRO A 463 -18.20 8.97 -30.96
C PRO A 463 -19.46 9.39 -31.77
N SER A 464 -20.55 8.62 -31.65
CA SER A 464 -21.91 9.13 -31.86
C SER A 464 -22.92 8.36 -31.02
N THR A 465 -23.58 9.09 -30.12
CA THR A 465 -24.69 8.74 -29.23
C THR A 465 -26.03 8.60 -30.00
N PRO A 466 -27.16 8.28 -29.34
CA PRO A 466 -27.63 6.96 -28.94
C PRO A 466 -28.82 6.48 -29.80
N ALA A 467 -29.00 5.16 -29.93
CA ALA A 467 -30.27 4.58 -30.34
C ALA A 467 -30.76 3.62 -29.25
N SER A 468 -31.96 3.93 -28.75
CA SER A 468 -32.83 3.09 -27.93
C SER A 468 -33.20 1.78 -28.63
N VAL A 469 -34.01 0.97 -27.93
CA VAL A 469 -34.79 -0.20 -28.39
C VAL A 469 -34.10 -1.53 -28.03
N GLU A 470 -34.46 -2.19 -26.92
CA GLU A 470 -35.74 -2.92 -26.78
C GLU A 470 -35.91 -4.07 -27.82
N GLN A 471 -34.79 -4.57 -28.37
CA GLN A 471 -34.82 -5.57 -29.46
C GLN A 471 -33.89 -6.79 -29.27
N VAL A 472 -33.55 -7.17 -28.04
CA VAL A 472 -32.73 -8.38 -27.75
C VAL A 472 -33.48 -9.47 -26.96
N TRP A 473 -34.74 -9.23 -26.53
CA TRP A 473 -35.53 -10.19 -25.74
C TRP A 473 -36.46 -11.12 -26.54
N ARG A 474 -36.23 -11.35 -27.83
CA ARG A 474 -36.95 -12.38 -28.60
C ARG A 474 -36.01 -13.17 -29.48
N THR A 475 -35.34 -14.18 -28.91
CA THR A 475 -35.10 -15.50 -29.53
C THR A 475 -34.15 -16.32 -28.66
N SER A 476 -34.71 -17.05 -27.70
CA SER A 476 -34.03 -18.19 -27.06
C SER A 476 -35.07 -19.10 -26.40
N ARG A 477 -35.86 -19.79 -27.24
CA ARG A 477 -36.55 -21.02 -26.83
C ARG A 477 -35.50 -22.13 -26.74
N PRO A 478 -35.34 -22.83 -25.60
CA PRO A 478 -34.56 -24.05 -25.56
C PRO A 478 -35.35 -25.20 -26.23
N PRO A 479 -34.67 -26.12 -26.94
CA PRO A 479 -35.31 -27.34 -27.43
C PRO A 479 -35.59 -28.31 -26.28
N GLU A 480 -36.82 -28.83 -26.26
CA GLU A 480 -37.21 -30.05 -25.58
C GLU A 480 -36.33 -31.21 -26.07
N THR A 481 -35.59 -31.84 -25.16
CA THR A 481 -35.44 -33.29 -24.96
C THR A 481 -34.17 -33.56 -24.16
N TRP A 482 -34.31 -33.69 -22.83
CA TRP A 482 -33.35 -34.43 -22.02
C TRP A 482 -34.12 -35.43 -21.15
N ARG A 483 -33.98 -36.70 -21.52
CA ARG A 483 -34.42 -37.85 -20.72
C ARG A 483 -33.45 -38.03 -19.56
N ALA A 484 -33.99 -38.26 -18.37
CA ALA A 484 -33.23 -38.68 -17.20
C ALA A 484 -32.55 -40.06 -17.44
N PRO A 485 -31.32 -40.29 -16.95
CA PRO A 485 -30.76 -41.63 -16.83
C PRO A 485 -31.39 -42.41 -15.67
N ALA A 486 -31.59 -43.70 -15.90
CA ALA A 486 -32.20 -44.66 -14.97
C ALA A 486 -31.39 -44.84 -13.66
N PRO A 487 -32.05 -45.18 -12.53
CA PRO A 487 -31.36 -45.48 -11.28
C PRO A 487 -30.62 -46.82 -11.34
N TYR A 488 -29.37 -46.81 -10.88
CA TYR A 488 -28.53 -48.00 -10.72
C TYR A 488 -29.06 -48.93 -9.62
N GLY A 489 -29.15 -50.21 -10.02
CA GLY A 489 -29.14 -51.46 -9.25
C GLY A 489 -29.16 -51.46 -7.73
N GLN A 490 -30.18 -52.15 -7.21
CA GLN A 490 -30.18 -52.79 -5.89
C GLN A 490 -28.96 -53.72 -5.72
N GLN A 491 -28.25 -53.58 -4.60
CA GLN A 491 -27.32 -54.60 -4.11
C GLN A 491 -28.08 -55.58 -3.22
N ILE A 492 -28.05 -56.85 -3.61
CA ILE A 492 -28.54 -58.01 -2.87
C ILE A 492 -27.55 -58.32 -1.72
N PRO A 493 -27.99 -58.49 -0.47
CA PRO A 493 -27.14 -59.04 0.57
C PRO A 493 -27.11 -60.57 0.49
N MET A 494 -25.91 -61.13 0.28
CA MET A 494 -25.65 -62.57 0.41
C MET A 494 -25.36 -62.93 1.89
N PRO A 495 -25.80 -64.11 2.37
CA PRO A 495 -25.63 -64.53 3.75
C PRO A 495 -24.26 -65.21 3.96
N TYR A 496 -23.59 -64.91 5.08
CA TYR A 496 -22.47 -65.70 5.58
C TYR A 496 -22.94 -66.70 6.64
N PRO A 497 -22.53 -67.98 6.55
CA PRO A 497 -22.81 -68.98 7.58
C PRO A 497 -21.80 -68.88 8.72
N GLY A 498 -22.26 -69.21 9.93
CA GLY A 498 -21.55 -68.96 11.18
C GLY A 498 -20.56 -70.01 11.67
N GLN A 499 -19.93 -69.65 12.77
CA GLN A 499 -19.33 -70.45 13.86
C GLN A 499 -19.08 -69.40 14.97
N GLY A 500 -19.35 -69.56 16.26
CA GLY A 500 -19.72 -70.69 17.09
C GLY A 500 -19.20 -70.39 18.50
N ASN A 501 -20.10 -70.45 19.49
CA ASN A 501 -19.87 -70.73 20.90
C ASN A 501 -19.14 -69.72 21.81
N GLY A 502 -19.81 -69.40 22.92
CA GLY A 502 -19.13 -69.01 24.17
C GLY A 502 -19.97 -68.16 25.13
N HIS A 503 -21.01 -68.73 25.74
CA HIS A 503 -21.46 -68.23 27.06
C HIS A 503 -20.39 -68.59 28.11
N PRO A 504 -20.25 -67.76 29.17
CA PRO A 504 -20.69 -68.28 30.46
C PRO A 504 -21.57 -67.30 31.26
N THR A 505 -22.18 -67.92 32.26
CA THR A 505 -23.31 -67.58 33.12
C THR A 505 -23.00 -66.65 34.29
N GLN A 506 -24.06 -66.01 34.79
CA GLN A 506 -24.23 -65.56 36.18
C GLN A 506 -24.05 -66.74 37.15
N GLN A 507 -22.95 -66.79 37.92
CA GLN A 507 -22.89 -67.26 39.32
C GLN A 507 -21.43 -67.31 39.81
N ASP A 508 -21.02 -66.26 40.50
CA ASP A 508 -20.03 -66.21 41.60
C ASP A 508 -20.20 -64.78 42.17
N ARG A 509 -21.17 -64.51 43.04
CA ARG A 509 -21.27 -64.88 44.46
C ARG A 509 -19.99 -64.58 45.26
N ALA A 510 -20.00 -63.38 45.84
CA ALA A 510 -19.66 -63.09 47.23
C ALA A 510 -18.25 -63.44 47.74
N GLU A 511 -17.46 -62.40 47.99
CA GLU A 511 -16.46 -62.17 49.05
C GLU A 511 -15.72 -60.90 48.60
N LEU A 512 -15.56 -59.78 49.32
CA LEU A 512 -15.54 -59.40 50.72
C LEU A 512 -15.94 -57.91 50.77
N GLY A 513 -16.74 -57.46 51.74
CA GLY A 513 -16.20 -56.91 53.00
C GLY A 513 -15.89 -55.42 52.85
N ALA A 514 -16.84 -54.51 53.08
CA ALA A 514 -17.17 -53.93 54.40
C ALA A 514 -16.05 -53.07 55.01
N GLN A 515 -16.21 -51.74 54.96
CA GLN A 515 -16.12 -50.85 56.14
C GLN A 515 -16.59 -49.43 55.76
N ILE A 516 -17.76 -48.98 56.24
CA ILE A 516 -17.99 -48.15 57.47
C ILE A 516 -17.59 -46.69 57.22
N VAL A 517 -18.34 -45.62 57.53
CA VAL A 517 -19.74 -45.32 57.93
C VAL A 517 -19.68 -43.85 58.41
N HIS A 518 -20.74 -43.08 58.12
CA HIS A 518 -21.20 -41.84 58.78
C HIS A 518 -20.25 -40.63 58.91
N ASP A 519 -20.70 -39.38 58.88
CA ASP A 519 -21.95 -38.87 59.44
C ASP A 519 -22.46 -37.61 58.71
N ASP A 520 -23.76 -37.41 58.89
CA ASP A 520 -24.67 -36.46 58.25
C ASP A 520 -24.78 -35.14 59.09
N PRO A 521 -25.90 -34.39 59.11
CA PRO A 521 -26.13 -33.10 58.43
C PRO A 521 -26.24 -31.91 59.39
N ARG A 522 -26.20 -30.67 58.84
CA ARG A 522 -27.03 -29.54 59.32
C ARG A 522 -27.42 -28.59 58.19
N GLY A 523 -28.65 -28.72 57.73
CA GLY A 523 -29.74 -27.74 57.94
C GLY A 523 -29.68 -26.31 57.37
N PRO A 524 -30.85 -25.66 57.20
CA PRO A 524 -31.12 -24.72 56.11
C PRO A 524 -31.28 -23.26 56.58
N GLY A 525 -31.25 -22.32 55.63
CA GLY A 525 -31.57 -20.90 55.87
C GLY A 525 -32.27 -20.26 54.68
N THR A 526 -33.58 -20.05 54.83
CA THR A 526 -34.48 -19.23 53.99
C THR A 526 -34.42 -17.73 54.40
N PRO A 527 -35.05 -16.79 53.65
CA PRO A 527 -34.62 -15.39 53.46
C PRO A 527 -35.26 -14.40 54.46
N PRO A 528 -35.06 -13.07 54.26
CA PRO A 528 -36.23 -12.25 53.93
C PRO A 528 -36.01 -11.03 53.01
N ASP A 529 -37.13 -10.62 52.41
CA ASP A 529 -37.64 -9.30 52.01
C ASP A 529 -36.79 -8.03 52.24
N SER A 530 -36.81 -7.15 51.23
CA SER A 530 -37.01 -5.71 51.49
C SER A 530 -37.76 -5.03 50.33
N TRP A 531 -38.77 -4.27 50.72
CA TRP A 531 -39.54 -3.33 49.91
C TRP A 531 -38.83 -1.97 49.80
N GLY A 532 -38.93 -1.33 48.64
CA GLY A 532 -39.31 0.09 48.52
C GLY A 532 -38.23 1.17 48.52
N ARG A 533 -37.89 1.70 47.34
CA ARG A 533 -38.31 3.04 46.87
C ARG A 533 -38.08 3.21 45.38
#